data_AF-A0A961IWF0-F1
#
_entry.id   AF-A0A961IWF0-F1
#
_cell.length_a   1.000
_cell.length_b   1.000
_cell.length_c   1.000
_cell.angle_alpha   90.00
_cell.angle_beta   90.00
_cell.angle_gamma   90.00
#
_symmetry.space_group_name_H-M   'P 1'
#
loop_
_entity.id
_entity.type
_entity.pdbx_description
1 polymer ?
#
loop_
_entity_poly.entity_id
_entity_poly.type
_entity_poly.pdbx_seq_one_letter_code
_entity_poly.pdbx_strand_id
1 'polypeptide(L)'
;LLEGQATVGDYVELDGGEAGTIVKMTARAIILETFDGKWIVVPNEHFITTRVVNYSDSGSANRYEAPFSVSYDTDINTVPAIIEAAVAKLDFVLEKPDGPDCELAGFGESGIDFVCEFWV
;
A
#
# COMPACT_ATOMS: atom_id res chain seq x y z
N LEU A 1 1.56 26.60 7.02
CA LEU A 1 1.83 25.30 7.66
C LEU A 1 0.74 24.38 7.12
N LEU A 2 1.08 23.35 6.35
CA LEU A 2 0.10 22.30 6.06
C LEU A 2 -0.16 21.60 7.39
N GLU A 3 -1.40 21.58 7.86
CA GLU A 3 -1.75 20.94 9.12
C GLU A 3 -1.53 19.42 9.01
N GLY A 4 -0.38 18.95 9.49
CA GLY A 4 -0.15 17.60 10.00
C GLY A 4 -0.18 16.40 9.04
N GLN A 5 -0.78 16.49 7.86
CA GLN A 5 -1.11 15.31 7.05
C GLN A 5 -0.04 14.90 6.01
N ALA A 6 0.96 15.74 5.76
CA ALA A 6 2.08 15.43 4.87
C ALA A 6 3.31 16.23 5.29
N THR A 7 4.41 15.53 5.58
CA THR A 7 5.65 16.09 6.12
C THR A 7 6.88 15.62 5.35
N VAL A 8 8.02 16.27 5.56
CA VAL A 8 9.28 15.85 4.94
C VAL A 8 9.64 14.43 5.39
N GLY A 9 9.85 13.54 4.43
CA GLY A 9 10.07 12.11 4.64
C GLY A 9 8.90 11.23 4.17
N ASP A 10 7.69 11.79 4.06
CA ASP A 10 6.53 11.01 3.64
C ASP A 10 6.56 10.72 2.14
N TYR A 11 6.22 9.48 1.79
CA TYR A 11 5.90 9.11 0.41
C TYR A 11 4.43 9.40 0.13
N VAL A 12 4.18 10.24 -0.86
CA VAL A 12 2.83 10.71 -1.21
C VAL A 12 2.56 10.54 -2.69
N GLU A 13 1.28 10.38 -3.02
CA GLU A 13 0.76 10.39 -4.39
C GLU A 13 -0.35 11.43 -4.54
N LEU A 14 -0.30 12.19 -5.62
CA LEU A 14 -1.26 13.22 -5.99
C LEU A 14 -2.27 12.67 -6.99
N ASP A 15 -3.42 13.33 -7.12
CA ASP A 15 -4.51 12.90 -8.03
C ASP A 15 -4.11 12.73 -9.51
N GLY A 16 -3.02 13.35 -9.98
CA GLY A 16 -2.50 13.21 -11.34
C GLY A 16 -1.59 11.99 -11.55
N GLY A 17 -1.36 11.18 -10.51
CA GLY A 17 -0.45 10.04 -10.51
C GLY A 17 1.01 10.42 -10.24
N GLU A 18 1.30 11.70 -9.99
CA GLU A 18 2.62 12.10 -9.51
C GLU A 18 2.83 11.58 -8.08
N ALA A 19 3.88 10.77 -7.91
CA ALA A 19 4.23 10.21 -6.62
C ALA A 19 5.71 10.39 -6.31
N GLY A 20 6.04 10.53 -5.02
CA GLY A 20 7.41 10.67 -4.56
C GLY A 20 7.51 10.98 -3.08
N THR A 21 8.74 10.96 -2.57
CA THR A 21 9.03 11.31 -1.18
C THR A 21 9.16 12.82 -1.05
N ILE A 22 8.50 13.42 -0.05
CA ILE A 22 8.66 14.84 0.27
C ILE A 22 10.08 15.07 0.79
N VAL A 23 10.94 15.67 -0.02
CA VAL A 23 12.33 15.98 0.37
C VAL A 23 12.50 17.40 0.88
N LYS A 24 11.58 18.31 0.52
CA LYS A 24 11.64 19.71 0.95
C LYS A 24 10.28 20.39 0.87
N MET A 25 9.98 21.21 1.88
CA MET A 25 8.82 22.11 1.87
C MET A 25 9.30 23.56 1.94
N THR A 26 8.67 24.44 1.18
CA THR A 26 8.98 25.87 1.12
C THR A 26 7.72 26.70 1.34
N ALA A 27 7.87 28.04 1.34
CA ALA A 27 6.73 28.94 1.48
C ALA A 27 5.67 28.81 0.36
N ARG A 28 6.03 28.26 -0.81
CA ARG A 28 5.14 28.21 -1.99
C ARG A 28 5.02 26.85 -2.66
N ALA A 29 5.96 25.94 -2.42
CA ALA A 29 5.98 24.64 -3.06
C ALA A 29 6.55 23.55 -2.15
N ILE A 30 6.15 22.32 -2.45
CA ILE A 30 6.67 21.07 -1.91
C ILE A 30 7.44 20.38 -3.04
N ILE A 31 8.61 19.83 -2.71
CA ILE A 31 9.45 19.09 -3.66
C ILE A 31 9.32 17.61 -3.32
N LEU A 32 8.85 16.84 -4.30
CA LEU A 32 8.84 15.38 -4.27
C LEU A 32 10.05 14.85 -5.04
N GLU A 33 10.74 13.88 -4.47
CA GLU A 33 11.74 13.08 -5.17
C GLU A 33 11.13 11.73 -5.58
N THR A 34 11.15 11.45 -6.88
CA THR A 34 10.64 10.19 -7.44
C THR A 34 11.65 9.06 -7.20
N PHE A 35 11.20 7.81 -7.35
CA PHE A 35 12.08 6.64 -7.24
C PHE A 35 13.27 6.66 -8.23
N ASP A 36 13.12 7.30 -9.39
CA ASP A 36 14.18 7.48 -10.38
C ASP A 36 15.00 8.77 -10.20
N GLY A 37 14.88 9.43 -9.04
CA GLY A 37 15.72 10.57 -8.64
C GLY A 37 15.37 11.90 -9.30
N LYS A 38 14.16 12.03 -9.87
CA LYS A 38 13.67 13.30 -10.43
C LYS A 38 12.96 14.11 -9.36
N TRP A 39 13.00 15.43 -9.51
CA TRP A 39 12.25 16.33 -8.64
C TRP A 39 10.95 16.79 -9.32
N ILE A 40 9.85 16.63 -8.60
CA ILE A 40 8.55 17.20 -8.94
C ILE A 40 8.30 18.37 -8.00
N VAL A 41 8.16 19.57 -8.55
CA VAL A 41 7.90 20.79 -7.78
C VAL A 41 6.41 21.08 -7.83
N VAL A 42 5.75 20.93 -6.69
CA VAL A 42 4.30 21.00 -6.57
C VAL A 42 3.92 22.25 -5.77
N PRO A 43 3.11 23.17 -6.30
CA PRO A 43 2.65 24.32 -5.53
C PRO A 43 1.85 23.90 -4.29
N ASN A 44 2.01 24.61 -3.17
CA ASN A 44 1.32 24.29 -1.91
C ASN A 44 -0.20 24.24 -2.07
N GLU A 45 -0.77 25.03 -3.00
CA GLU A 45 -2.20 25.04 -3.30
C GLU A 45 -2.72 23.67 -3.75
N HIS A 46 -1.93 22.89 -4.50
CA HIS A 46 -2.33 21.55 -4.92
C HIS A 46 -2.54 20.64 -3.71
N PHE A 47 -1.62 20.64 -2.74
CA PHE A 47 -1.76 19.85 -1.50
C PHE A 47 -2.95 20.25 -0.63
N ILE A 48 -3.54 21.43 -0.85
CA ILE A 48 -4.71 21.92 -0.11
C ILE A 48 -6.01 21.63 -0.87
N THR A 49 -5.97 21.68 -2.20
CA THR A 49 -7.16 21.66 -3.05
C THR A 49 -7.42 20.32 -3.74
N THR A 50 -6.42 19.44 -3.80
CA THR A 50 -6.54 18.10 -4.39
C THR A 50 -6.40 17.03 -3.32
N ARG A 51 -6.86 15.81 -3.61
CA ARG A 51 -6.63 14.68 -2.73
C ARG A 51 -5.14 14.28 -2.79
N VAL A 52 -4.62 13.90 -1.64
CA VAL A 52 -3.26 13.37 -1.45
C VAL A 52 -3.40 12.03 -0.75
N VAL A 53 -2.77 11.00 -1.30
CA VAL A 53 -2.60 9.72 -0.63
C VAL A 53 -1.25 9.76 0.06
N ASN A 54 -1.22 9.67 1.39
CA ASN A 54 0.02 9.57 2.16
C ASN A 54 0.20 8.13 2.61
N TYR A 55 1.32 7.52 2.20
CA TYR A 55 1.66 6.12 2.51
C TYR A 55 2.52 5.97 3.76
N SER A 56 2.89 7.08 4.42
CA SER A 56 3.87 7.12 5.51
C SER A 56 3.30 7.56 6.86
N ASP A 57 2.19 8.30 6.89
CA ASP A 57 1.63 8.87 8.13
C ASP A 57 0.85 7.86 9.00
N SER A 58 0.42 6.71 8.45
CA SER A 58 -0.37 5.67 9.16
C SER A 58 0.45 4.76 10.08
N GLY A 59 1.49 5.26 10.73
CA GLY A 59 2.28 4.46 11.69
C GLY A 59 3.13 3.37 11.03
N SER A 60 3.63 3.65 9.82
CA SER A 60 4.53 2.80 9.00
C SER A 60 3.98 1.45 8.53
N ALA A 61 2.73 1.10 8.86
CA ALA A 61 2.10 -0.14 8.42
C ALA A 61 1.15 0.12 7.25
N ASN A 62 1.33 -0.60 6.14
CA ASN A 62 0.44 -0.59 4.99
C ASN A 62 -0.13 -1.99 4.76
N ARG A 63 -1.42 -2.07 4.38
CA ARG A 63 -2.07 -3.34 4.04
C ARG A 63 -1.99 -3.58 2.54
N TYR A 64 -1.56 -4.77 2.15
CA TYR A 64 -1.45 -5.19 0.76
C TYR A 64 -2.27 -6.45 0.51
N GLU A 65 -2.64 -6.64 -0.75
CA GLU A 65 -3.37 -7.80 -1.25
C GLU A 65 -2.49 -8.59 -2.23
N ALA A 66 -2.44 -9.91 -2.06
CA ALA A 66 -1.82 -10.84 -2.99
C ALA A 66 -2.87 -11.77 -3.59
N PRO A 67 -3.40 -11.45 -4.80
CA PRO A 67 -4.34 -12.33 -5.49
C PRO A 67 -3.62 -13.54 -6.10
N PHE A 68 -4.22 -14.72 -5.98
CA PHE A 68 -3.75 -15.96 -6.60
C PHE A 68 -4.92 -16.88 -6.94
N SER A 69 -4.65 -17.92 -7.73
CA SER A 69 -5.66 -18.90 -8.14
C SER A 69 -5.15 -20.32 -7.93
N VAL A 70 -6.04 -21.22 -7.53
CA VAL A 70 -5.76 -22.65 -7.35
C VAL A 70 -6.62 -23.49 -8.28
N SER A 71 -6.20 -24.72 -8.56
CA SER A 71 -7.01 -25.66 -9.35
C SER A 71 -8.37 -25.90 -8.69
N TYR A 72 -9.41 -26.12 -9.50
CA TYR A 72 -10.73 -26.57 -9.04
C TYR A 72 -10.70 -27.90 -8.27
N ASP A 73 -9.66 -28.71 -8.45
CA ASP A 73 -9.47 -29.97 -7.71
C ASP A 73 -8.89 -29.77 -6.31
N THR A 74 -8.57 -28.53 -5.92
CA THR A 74 -7.98 -28.20 -4.61
C THR A 74 -9.06 -28.21 -3.52
N ASP A 75 -8.77 -28.79 -2.35
CA ASP A 75 -9.63 -28.63 -1.18
C ASP A 75 -9.53 -27.20 -0.63
N ILE A 76 -10.49 -26.37 -1.01
CA ILE A 76 -10.58 -24.96 -0.64
C ILE A 76 -10.54 -24.70 0.86
N ASN A 77 -10.99 -25.66 1.69
CA ASN A 77 -11.02 -25.48 3.14
C ASN A 77 -9.63 -25.53 3.77
N THR A 78 -8.65 -26.07 3.03
CA THR A 78 -7.25 -26.18 3.49
C THR A 78 -6.40 -24.99 3.08
N VAL A 79 -6.82 -24.24 2.06
CA VAL A 79 -6.03 -23.16 1.44
C VAL A 79 -5.72 -22.04 2.42
N PRO A 80 -6.69 -21.45 3.16
CA PRO A 80 -6.40 -20.33 4.07
C PRO A 80 -5.31 -20.66 5.09
N ALA A 81 -5.47 -21.78 5.81
CA ALA A 81 -4.51 -22.20 6.83
C ALA A 81 -3.09 -22.43 6.29
N ILE A 82 -2.94 -22.91 5.05
CA ILE A 82 -1.63 -23.12 4.43
C ILE A 82 -1.00 -21.77 4.07
N ILE A 83 -1.77 -20.89 3.46
CA ILE A 83 -1.29 -19.60 2.94
C ILE A 83 -0.99 -18.64 4.09
N GLU A 84 -1.90 -18.48 5.05
CA GLU A 84 -1.70 -17.64 6.24
C GLU A 84 -0.45 -18.07 7.01
N ALA A 85 -0.26 -19.38 7.21
CA ALA A 85 0.92 -19.91 7.91
C ALA A 85 2.24 -19.73 7.12
N ALA A 86 2.17 -19.61 5.78
CA ALA A 86 3.32 -19.32 4.95
C ALA A 86 3.66 -17.82 4.97
N VAL A 87 2.65 -16.96 4.82
CA VAL A 87 2.81 -15.50 4.80
C VAL A 87 3.25 -14.98 6.18
N ALA A 88 2.70 -15.52 7.27
CA ALA A 88 3.06 -15.12 8.63
C ALA A 88 4.52 -15.44 9.02
N LYS A 89 5.24 -16.24 8.23
CA LYS A 89 6.67 -16.55 8.45
C LYS A 89 7.61 -15.55 7.78
N LEU A 90 7.08 -14.59 7.02
CA LEU A 90 7.89 -13.60 6.32
C LEU A 90 8.26 -12.48 7.30
N ASP A 91 9.56 -12.20 7.44
CA ASP A 91 10.09 -11.25 8.44
C ASP A 91 9.54 -9.82 8.31
N PHE A 92 9.06 -9.45 7.12
CA PHE A 92 8.49 -8.13 6.85
C PHE A 92 6.99 -8.04 7.14
N VAL A 93 6.30 -9.16 7.34
CA VAL A 93 4.86 -9.16 7.60
C VAL A 93 4.60 -8.86 9.07
N LEU A 94 3.72 -7.91 9.32
CA LEU A 94 3.36 -7.47 10.66
C LEU A 94 2.26 -8.34 11.26
N GLU A 95 2.35 -8.62 12.57
CA GLU A 95 1.28 -9.31 13.33
C GLU A 95 0.15 -8.36 13.77
N LYS A 96 0.34 -7.04 13.58
CA LYS A 96 -0.59 -5.98 13.98
C LYS A 96 -0.82 -5.03 12.81
N PRO A 97 -2.03 -4.46 12.67
CA PRO A 97 -3.21 -4.61 13.55
C PRO A 97 -3.85 -6.00 13.54
N ASP A 98 -3.66 -6.75 12.46
CA ASP A 98 -4.10 -8.14 12.26
C ASP A 98 -3.02 -8.89 11.45
N GLY A 99 -3.02 -10.22 11.54
CA GLY A 99 -2.11 -11.07 10.77
C GLY A 99 -2.60 -11.30 9.34
N PRO A 100 -1.90 -12.13 8.55
CA PRO A 100 -2.37 -12.49 7.21
C PRO A 100 -3.75 -13.12 7.24
N ASP A 101 -4.61 -12.70 6.32
CA ASP A 101 -5.97 -13.21 6.16
C ASP A 101 -6.14 -13.69 4.72
N CYS A 102 -6.58 -14.94 4.54
CA CYS A 102 -6.70 -15.54 3.21
C CYS A 102 -8.15 -15.93 2.92
N GLU A 103 -8.75 -15.26 1.95
CA GLU A 103 -10.17 -15.40 1.62
C GLU A 103 -10.39 -15.90 0.19
N LEU A 104 -11.49 -16.63 -0.01
CA LEU A 104 -11.97 -16.99 -1.35
C LEU A 104 -12.55 -15.73 -1.99
N ALA A 105 -11.92 -15.28 -3.07
CA ALA A 105 -12.33 -14.09 -3.82
C ALA A 105 -13.39 -14.43 -4.88
N GLY A 106 -13.34 -15.63 -5.46
CA GLY A 106 -14.34 -16.07 -6.43
C GLY A 106 -13.99 -17.35 -7.17
N PHE A 107 -14.82 -17.67 -8.18
CA PHE A 107 -14.62 -18.79 -9.08
C PHE A 107 -14.31 -18.24 -10.48
N GLY A 108 -13.06 -18.38 -10.91
CA GLY A 108 -12.56 -17.88 -12.19
C GLY A 108 -12.71 -18.89 -13.33
N GLU A 109 -12.28 -18.54 -14.54
CA GLU A 109 -12.44 -19.43 -15.71
C GLU A 109 -11.65 -20.75 -15.60
N SER A 110 -10.50 -20.72 -14.92
CA SER A 110 -9.54 -21.85 -14.86
C SER A 110 -9.16 -22.27 -13.44
N GLY A 111 -9.79 -21.70 -12.42
CA GLY A 111 -9.46 -21.96 -11.03
C GLY A 111 -10.38 -21.27 -10.05
N ILE A 112 -10.07 -21.46 -8.77
CA ILE A 112 -10.71 -20.79 -7.65
C ILE A 112 -9.77 -19.69 -7.20
N ASP A 113 -10.26 -18.46 -7.22
CA ASP A 113 -9.47 -17.27 -6.93
C ASP A 113 -9.53 -16.98 -5.43
N PHE A 114 -8.36 -16.69 -4.87
CA PHE A 114 -8.15 -16.30 -3.49
C PHE A 114 -7.40 -14.98 -3.43
N VAL A 115 -7.55 -14.27 -2.33
CA VAL A 115 -6.74 -13.11 -1.99
C VAL A 115 -6.17 -13.32 -0.58
N CYS A 116 -4.89 -13.05 -0.42
CA CYS A 116 -4.29 -12.95 0.91
C CYS A 116 -3.97 -11.49 1.22
N GLU A 117 -4.60 -10.95 2.25
CA GLU A 117 -4.33 -9.62 2.79
C GLU A 117 -3.29 -9.71 3.90
N PHE A 118 -2.34 -8.77 3.97
CA PHE A 118 -1.35 -8.71 5.05
C PHE A 118 -0.77 -7.31 5.22
N TRP A 119 -0.23 -7.04 6.42
CA TRP A 119 0.40 -5.77 6.77
C TRP A 119 1.93 -5.86 6.66
N VAL A 120 2.57 -4.76 6.23
CA VAL A 120 4.04 -4.55 6.12
C VAL A 120 4.42 -3.17 6.61
#